data_AF-Q2U9R9-F1
#
_entry.id   AF-Q2U9R9-F1
#
_cell.length_a   1.000
_cell.length_b   1.000
_cell.length_c   1.000
_cell.angle_alpha   90.00
_cell.angle_beta   90.00
_cell.angle_gamma   90.00
#
_symmetry.space_group_name_H-M   'P 1'
#
loop_
_entity.id
_entity.type
_entity.pdbx_description
1 polymer ?
#
loop_
_entity_poly.entity_id
_entity_poly.type
_entity_poly.pdbx_seq_one_letter_code
_entity_poly.pdbx_strand_id
1 'polypeptide(L)'
;MDGLSSAASVIAVIQLTGSLVKLCGGYIQEVRNAREEILILQRAVTGLQDTLQDLQNNLQENKAKDLPTSSRLPSDITACLSDLQALEARLNPGKGKSLMSKMGLRALKWPLKRAEVEGLIKSLERYKSSFLLSLQVDQTMVNNTERINQHVDLGKLEGAIDAGFESFSDRDEVECLLGTRTELLREIIEWALSPSSKSIFWLRGMAGTGKSTVSRTVARSAKNRNHLGASFFFKRGEADRGNAKKFFPTLTRQLILWKPELRPGVQKALDNDPDIASKSLREQFERLLLEPLLGLDQRDQPPQNTVIVIDAMDECEHDQDVRNIIRLLPRLQEVKSLCLRVFLTSRPELPISLGFSEIGNQVYQDLALHEIAKEVTEHDIQLFLRHRFTKIQLDRRVPQDWPGDGIIQELVKVSVPLFISAATVCRYIENPKWEPKSRLAELLKDQAKYVSKMDKTYLPILTRLLDDQESDEREQRQLLQEFQDTVGVIILLAVPLSINTLSSFLGIEVDQISNRLDSFRSVLSIPSDEKQPNYAASSTERYLHSSRPWSA
;
A
#
# COMPACT_ATOMS: atom_id res chain seq x y z
N MET A 1 -40.87 -20.03 3.33
CA MET A 1 -41.11 -20.92 4.48
C MET A 1 -40.06 -20.57 5.51
N ASP A 2 -40.51 -20.10 6.67
CA ASP A 2 -39.67 -19.35 7.60
C ASP A 2 -38.57 -20.21 8.21
N GLY A 3 -37.30 -19.79 8.12
CA GLY A 3 -36.16 -20.47 8.74
C GLY A 3 -36.32 -20.67 10.27
N LEU A 4 -37.17 -19.86 10.90
CA LEU A 4 -37.62 -20.00 12.29
C LEU A 4 -38.37 -21.32 12.56
N SER A 5 -39.16 -21.81 11.61
CA SER A 5 -39.90 -23.08 11.73
C SER A 5 -38.96 -24.29 11.67
N SER A 6 -37.91 -24.22 10.85
CA SER A 6 -36.91 -25.29 10.72
C SER A 6 -35.97 -25.35 11.93
N ALA A 7 -35.52 -24.20 12.45
CA ALA A 7 -34.68 -24.15 13.65
C ALA A 7 -35.39 -24.69 14.90
N ALA A 8 -36.66 -24.35 15.09
CA ALA A 8 -37.48 -24.92 16.18
C ALA A 8 -37.65 -26.43 16.06
N SER A 9 -37.80 -26.94 14.83
CA SER A 9 -37.92 -28.38 14.54
C SER A 9 -36.63 -29.13 14.82
N VAL A 10 -35.46 -28.58 14.47
CA VAL A 10 -34.14 -29.14 14.81
C VAL A 10 -33.94 -29.24 16.32
N ILE A 11 -34.31 -28.19 17.08
CA ILE A 11 -34.24 -28.19 18.55
C ILE A 11 -35.08 -29.32 19.15
N ALA A 12 -36.29 -29.54 18.64
CA ALA A 12 -37.16 -30.61 19.11
C ALA A 12 -36.51 -32.00 18.90
N VAL A 13 -35.84 -32.22 17.77
CA VAL A 13 -35.12 -33.47 17.49
C VAL A 13 -33.89 -33.63 18.40
N ILE A 14 -33.13 -32.55 18.66
CA ILE A 14 -31.98 -32.57 19.59
C ILE A 14 -32.43 -32.94 21.02
N GLN A 15 -33.53 -32.36 21.48
CA GLN A 15 -34.09 -32.69 22.81
C GLN A 15 -34.53 -34.16 22.89
N LEU A 16 -35.16 -34.67 21.83
CA LEU A 16 -35.63 -36.04 21.77
C LEU A 16 -34.49 -37.07 21.70
N THR A 17 -33.46 -36.80 20.89
CA THR A 17 -32.24 -37.63 20.84
C THR A 17 -31.53 -37.67 22.19
N GLY A 18 -31.42 -36.52 22.89
CA GLY A 18 -30.87 -36.48 24.25
C GLY A 18 -31.69 -37.28 25.28
N SER A 19 -33.03 -37.30 25.17
CA SER A 19 -33.92 -38.16 25.97
C SER A 19 -33.66 -39.64 25.71
N LEU A 20 -33.55 -40.02 24.43
CA LEU A 20 -33.29 -41.39 24.00
C LEU A 20 -31.92 -41.91 24.43
N VAL A 21 -30.87 -41.07 24.38
CA VAL A 21 -29.53 -41.41 24.89
C VAL A 21 -29.58 -41.76 26.38
N LYS A 22 -30.34 -40.98 27.18
CA LYS A 22 -30.54 -41.24 28.61
C LYS A 22 -31.31 -42.54 28.85
N LEU A 23 -32.39 -42.78 28.09
CA LEU A 23 -33.18 -44.01 28.18
C LEU A 23 -32.33 -45.25 27.84
N CYS A 24 -31.55 -45.20 26.76
CA CYS A 24 -30.62 -46.28 26.40
C CYS A 24 -29.58 -46.52 27.51
N GLY A 25 -29.06 -45.46 28.13
CA GLY A 25 -28.16 -45.54 29.29
C GLY A 25 -28.76 -46.31 30.47
N GLY A 26 -30.05 -46.08 30.77
CA GLY A 26 -30.78 -46.82 31.81
C GLY A 26 -30.93 -48.32 31.48
N TYR A 27 -31.22 -48.68 30.23
CA TYR A 27 -31.30 -50.09 29.82
C TYR A 27 -29.93 -50.79 29.83
N ILE A 28 -28.82 -50.09 29.56
CA ILE A 28 -27.46 -50.65 29.62
C ILE A 28 -27.09 -51.10 31.03
N GLN A 29 -27.57 -50.39 32.06
CA GLN A 29 -27.30 -50.74 33.47
C GLN A 29 -28.09 -51.97 33.92
N GLU A 30 -29.30 -52.16 33.40
CA GLU A 30 -30.27 -53.17 33.88
C GLU A 30 -30.40 -54.40 32.97
N VAL A 31 -30.01 -54.33 31.70
CA VAL A 31 -30.19 -55.42 30.70
C VAL A 31 -28.86 -55.94 30.17
N ARG A 32 -28.48 -57.15 30.61
CA ARG A 32 -27.22 -57.79 30.16
C ARG A 32 -27.30 -58.44 28.78
N ASN A 33 -28.46 -59.00 28.41
CA ASN A 33 -28.61 -59.86 27.22
C ASN A 33 -28.81 -59.10 25.89
N ALA A 34 -28.88 -57.77 25.91
CA ALA A 34 -29.02 -56.92 24.72
C ALA A 34 -28.07 -55.71 24.77
N ARG A 35 -27.04 -55.78 25.62
CA ARG A 35 -26.19 -54.64 25.96
C ARG A 35 -25.45 -54.09 24.75
N GLU A 36 -24.96 -54.94 23.87
CA GLU A 36 -24.26 -54.54 22.66
C GLU A 36 -25.18 -53.81 21.68
N GLU A 37 -26.39 -54.32 21.46
CA GLU A 37 -27.37 -53.68 20.58
C GLU A 37 -27.81 -52.30 21.11
N ILE A 38 -27.98 -52.17 22.43
CA ILE A 38 -28.32 -50.88 23.06
C ILE A 38 -27.17 -49.88 22.92
N LEU A 39 -25.91 -50.32 23.08
CA LEU A 39 -24.73 -49.46 22.90
C LEU A 39 -24.60 -48.96 21.46
N ILE A 40 -24.85 -49.83 20.47
CA ILE A 40 -24.77 -49.44 19.06
C ILE A 40 -25.88 -48.42 18.73
N LEU A 41 -27.11 -48.67 19.19
CA LEU A 41 -28.22 -47.73 19.00
C LEU A 41 -27.93 -46.39 19.70
N GLN A 42 -27.42 -46.40 20.92
CA GLN A 42 -27.05 -45.19 21.65
C GLN A 42 -26.01 -44.37 20.88
N ARG A 43 -24.97 -45.01 20.32
CA ARG A 43 -23.95 -44.34 19.49
C ARG A 43 -24.55 -43.73 18.22
N ALA A 44 -25.45 -44.44 17.54
CA ALA A 44 -26.12 -43.91 16.34
C ALA A 44 -26.97 -42.67 16.67
N VAL A 45 -27.70 -42.70 17.78
CA VAL A 45 -28.49 -41.54 18.25
C VAL A 45 -27.58 -40.38 18.68
N THR A 46 -26.47 -40.63 19.38
CA THR A 46 -25.50 -39.59 19.75
C THR A 46 -24.86 -38.97 18.51
N GLY A 47 -24.40 -39.77 17.54
CA GLY A 47 -23.80 -39.23 16.31
C GLY A 47 -24.77 -38.41 15.46
N LEU A 48 -26.07 -38.73 15.52
CA LEU A 48 -27.12 -37.91 14.91
C LEU A 48 -27.33 -36.60 15.69
N GLN A 49 -27.32 -36.64 17.02
CA GLN A 49 -27.44 -35.47 17.88
C GLN A 49 -26.31 -34.47 17.63
N ASP A 50 -25.06 -34.93 17.52
CA ASP A 50 -23.90 -34.08 17.23
C ASP A 50 -24.05 -33.38 15.87
N THR A 51 -24.45 -34.13 14.84
CA THR A 51 -24.69 -33.59 13.48
C THR A 51 -25.79 -32.53 13.47
N LEU A 52 -26.86 -32.73 14.25
CA LEU A 52 -27.96 -31.77 14.37
C LEU A 52 -27.54 -30.52 15.14
N GLN A 53 -26.62 -30.64 16.10
CA GLN A 53 -26.06 -29.50 16.81
C GLN A 53 -25.20 -28.63 15.87
N ASP A 54 -24.38 -29.25 15.03
CA ASP A 54 -23.60 -28.54 13.99
C ASP A 54 -24.51 -27.83 12.99
N LEU A 55 -25.59 -28.49 12.57
CA LEU A 55 -26.61 -27.91 11.70
C LEU A 55 -27.31 -26.72 12.37
N GLN A 56 -27.66 -26.83 13.66
CA GLN A 56 -28.28 -25.74 14.42
C GLN A 56 -27.37 -24.51 14.49
N ASN A 57 -26.08 -24.70 14.76
CA ASN A 57 -25.10 -23.61 14.84
C ASN A 57 -25.00 -22.88 13.49
N ASN A 58 -24.89 -23.63 12.39
CA ASN A 58 -24.85 -23.08 11.04
C ASN A 58 -26.14 -22.31 10.66
N LEU A 59 -27.31 -22.83 11.02
CA LEU A 59 -28.59 -22.16 10.80
C LEU A 59 -28.73 -20.87 11.63
N GLN A 60 -28.11 -20.81 12.81
CA GLN A 60 -28.14 -19.61 13.66
C GLN A 60 -27.19 -18.51 13.18
N GLU A 61 -26.01 -18.89 12.68
CA GLU A 61 -25.04 -17.95 12.10
C GLU A 61 -25.52 -17.34 10.78
N ASN A 62 -26.25 -18.11 9.97
CA ASN A 62 -26.67 -17.71 8.62
C ASN A 62 -28.12 -17.21 8.51
N LYS A 63 -28.73 -16.75 9.60
CA LYS A 63 -30.16 -16.32 9.69
C LYS A 63 -30.63 -15.30 8.63
N ALA A 64 -29.72 -14.64 7.92
CA ALA A 64 -30.01 -13.60 6.93
C ALA A 64 -29.85 -14.06 5.46
N LYS A 65 -29.39 -15.28 5.17
CA LYS A 65 -29.12 -15.78 3.82
C LYS A 65 -30.11 -16.92 3.47
N ASP A 66 -30.79 -16.82 2.33
CA ASP A 66 -31.66 -17.90 1.82
C ASP A 66 -30.82 -19.15 1.54
N LEU A 67 -30.88 -20.13 2.44
CA LEU A 67 -30.14 -21.38 2.30
C LEU A 67 -30.79 -22.27 1.22
N PRO A 68 -30.03 -22.76 0.23
CA PRO A 68 -30.54 -23.56 -0.88
C PRO A 68 -31.12 -24.92 -0.44
N THR A 69 -30.72 -25.45 0.72
CA THR A 69 -31.25 -26.70 1.30
C THR A 69 -32.64 -26.56 1.94
N SER A 70 -33.20 -25.35 2.01
CA SER A 70 -34.51 -25.03 2.62
C SER A 70 -35.70 -25.86 2.12
N SER A 71 -35.59 -26.49 0.94
CA SER A 71 -36.63 -27.34 0.37
C SER A 71 -36.57 -28.82 0.81
N ARG A 72 -35.39 -29.34 1.18
CA ARG A 72 -35.19 -30.76 1.52
C ARG A 72 -35.17 -31.01 3.03
N LEU A 73 -34.55 -30.10 3.77
CA LEU A 73 -34.35 -30.18 5.22
C LEU A 73 -35.65 -30.40 6.01
N PRO A 74 -36.78 -29.73 5.71
CA PRO A 74 -38.01 -29.90 6.50
C PRO A 74 -38.58 -31.32 6.42
N SER A 75 -38.46 -31.98 5.25
CA SER A 75 -38.99 -33.33 5.05
C SER A 75 -38.18 -34.39 5.81
N ASP A 76 -36.85 -34.27 5.79
CA ASP A 76 -35.96 -35.19 6.51
C ASP A 76 -36.03 -34.99 8.03
N ILE A 77 -36.17 -33.74 8.50
CA ILE A 77 -36.38 -33.44 9.93
C ILE A 77 -37.72 -34.03 10.41
N THR A 78 -38.78 -33.89 9.63
CA THR A 78 -40.11 -34.42 9.99
C THR A 78 -40.10 -35.95 10.06
N ALA A 79 -39.48 -36.61 9.08
CA ALA A 79 -39.34 -38.07 9.07
C ALA A 79 -38.48 -38.55 10.26
N CYS A 80 -37.36 -37.89 10.52
CA CYS A 80 -36.47 -38.18 11.65
C CYS A 80 -37.20 -38.01 13.00
N LEU A 81 -37.97 -36.93 13.17
CA LEU A 81 -38.74 -36.67 14.38
C LEU A 81 -39.78 -37.78 14.62
N SER A 82 -40.51 -38.19 13.58
CA SER A 82 -41.50 -39.27 13.66
C SER A 82 -40.87 -40.61 14.09
N ASP A 83 -39.74 -40.98 13.48
CA ASP A 83 -39.03 -42.23 13.79
C ASP A 83 -38.49 -42.23 15.24
N LEU A 84 -37.93 -41.10 15.69
CA LEU A 84 -37.42 -40.95 17.06
C LEU A 84 -38.56 -40.91 18.10
N GLN A 85 -39.72 -40.34 17.78
CA GLN A 85 -40.88 -40.34 18.67
C GLN A 85 -41.46 -41.75 18.83
N ALA A 86 -41.54 -42.49 17.72
CA ALA A 86 -41.94 -43.90 17.74
C ALA A 86 -40.96 -44.74 18.59
N LEU A 87 -39.65 -44.45 18.48
CA LEU A 87 -38.62 -45.09 19.30
C LEU A 87 -38.77 -44.72 20.79
N GLU A 88 -39.00 -43.46 21.13
CA GLU A 88 -39.18 -43.01 22.52
C GLU A 88 -40.41 -43.69 23.15
N ALA A 89 -41.52 -43.76 22.42
CA ALA A 89 -42.75 -44.41 22.90
C ALA A 89 -42.56 -45.90 23.20
N ARG A 90 -41.73 -46.60 22.40
CA ARG A 90 -41.39 -48.02 22.64
C ARG A 90 -40.43 -48.21 23.81
N LEU A 91 -39.48 -47.30 24.01
CA LEU A 91 -38.51 -47.37 25.11
C LEU A 91 -39.07 -46.87 26.44
N ASN A 92 -40.10 -46.03 26.41
CA ASN A 92 -40.75 -45.46 27.60
C ASN A 92 -42.29 -45.59 27.53
N PRO A 93 -42.86 -46.79 27.81
CA PRO A 93 -44.30 -47.03 27.76
C PRO A 93 -45.12 -46.31 28.87
N GLY A 94 -44.45 -45.56 29.76
CA GLY A 94 -45.05 -44.98 30.97
C GLY A 94 -45.69 -43.59 30.81
N LYS A 95 -45.55 -42.89 29.69
CA LYS A 95 -46.13 -41.53 29.52
C LYS A 95 -47.66 -41.49 29.37
N GLY A 96 -48.35 -42.64 29.27
CA GLY A 96 -49.77 -42.72 28.89
C GLY A 96 -50.77 -43.27 29.92
N LYS A 97 -50.39 -43.59 31.17
CA LYS A 97 -51.35 -44.08 32.19
C LYS A 97 -51.17 -43.40 33.55
N SER A 98 -52.29 -42.90 34.04
CA SER A 98 -52.54 -42.06 35.22
C SER A 98 -52.03 -42.59 36.57
N LEU A 99 -51.84 -41.64 37.49
CA LEU A 99 -51.75 -41.67 38.96
C LEU A 99 -51.91 -43.03 39.68
N MET A 100 -51.01 -43.20 40.67
CA MET A 100 -50.87 -44.27 41.66
C MET A 100 -50.08 -45.52 41.24
N SER A 101 -48.77 -45.49 41.47
CA SER A 101 -48.13 -46.46 42.38
C SER A 101 -46.76 -45.95 42.84
N LYS A 102 -46.53 -45.99 44.15
CA LYS A 102 -45.21 -45.83 44.78
C LYS A 102 -44.44 -47.14 44.63
N MET A 103 -43.15 -47.00 44.35
CA MET A 103 -42.05 -47.92 44.68
C MET A 103 -42.02 -49.31 44.01
N GLY A 104 -41.01 -49.51 43.17
CA GLY A 104 -40.58 -50.82 42.68
C GLY A 104 -39.99 -50.73 41.27
N LEU A 105 -38.66 -50.78 41.15
CA LEU A 105 -37.94 -50.98 39.89
C LEU A 105 -38.45 -52.27 39.25
N ARG A 106 -39.38 -52.15 38.30
CA ARG A 106 -39.69 -53.25 37.37
C ARG A 106 -38.40 -53.52 36.60
N ALA A 107 -37.92 -54.77 36.64
CA ALA A 107 -36.84 -55.23 35.79
C ALA A 107 -37.15 -54.81 34.35
N LEU A 108 -36.40 -53.85 33.84
CA LEU A 108 -36.58 -53.30 32.49
C LEU A 108 -36.29 -54.41 31.50
N LYS A 109 -37.30 -54.91 30.79
CA LYS A 109 -37.10 -55.86 29.69
C LYS A 109 -36.94 -55.07 28.40
N TRP A 110 -35.85 -55.32 27.67
CA TRP A 110 -35.59 -54.65 26.40
C TRP A 110 -36.72 -54.93 25.38
N PRO A 111 -37.37 -53.91 24.81
CA PRO A 111 -38.60 -54.07 24.02
C PRO A 111 -38.39 -54.23 22.50
N LEU A 112 -37.14 -54.23 22.02
CA LEU A 112 -36.81 -54.29 20.58
C LEU A 112 -36.15 -55.62 20.22
N LYS A 113 -36.53 -56.18 19.06
CA LYS A 113 -35.83 -57.31 18.44
C LYS A 113 -34.59 -56.80 17.70
N ARG A 114 -33.57 -57.66 17.55
CA ARG A 114 -32.32 -57.32 16.84
C ARG A 114 -32.53 -56.75 15.43
N ALA A 115 -33.41 -57.36 14.63
CA ALA A 115 -33.74 -56.88 13.29
C ALA A 115 -34.38 -55.48 13.28
N GLU A 116 -35.12 -55.11 14.33
CA GLU A 116 -35.72 -53.78 14.47
C GLU A 116 -34.64 -52.74 14.82
N VAL A 117 -33.69 -53.10 15.69
CA VAL A 117 -32.54 -52.23 16.04
C VAL A 117 -31.68 -51.96 14.81
N GLU A 118 -31.39 -52.99 14.00
CA GLU A 118 -30.63 -52.84 12.75
C GLU A 118 -31.36 -51.95 11.73
N GLY A 119 -32.70 -52.06 11.64
CA GLY A 119 -33.52 -51.17 10.81
C GLY A 119 -33.47 -49.72 11.26
N LEU A 120 -33.59 -49.47 12.56
CA LEU A 120 -33.50 -48.13 13.14
C LEU A 120 -32.12 -47.49 12.91
N ILE A 121 -31.04 -48.24 13.10
CA ILE A 121 -29.67 -47.74 12.85
C ILE A 121 -29.52 -47.30 11.39
N LYS A 122 -30.02 -48.09 10.43
CA LYS A 122 -29.98 -47.72 9.01
C LYS A 122 -30.73 -46.41 8.72
N SER A 123 -31.91 -46.21 9.32
CA SER A 123 -32.65 -44.95 9.19
C SER A 123 -31.88 -43.77 9.81
N LEU A 124 -31.33 -43.93 11.01
CA LEU A 124 -30.57 -42.87 11.69
C LEU A 124 -29.32 -42.46 10.91
N GLU A 125 -28.56 -43.42 10.38
CA GLU A 125 -27.39 -43.14 9.54
C GLU A 125 -27.77 -42.48 8.20
N ARG A 126 -28.92 -42.83 7.64
CA ARG A 126 -29.47 -42.13 6.45
C ARG A 126 -29.79 -40.68 6.77
N TYR A 127 -30.45 -40.40 7.88
CA TYR A 127 -30.75 -39.02 8.30
C TYR A 127 -29.48 -38.22 8.54
N LYS A 128 -28.52 -38.81 9.28
CA LYS A 128 -27.21 -38.21 9.52
C LYS A 128 -26.50 -37.85 8.21
N SER A 129 -26.46 -38.78 7.26
CA SER A 129 -25.85 -38.55 5.94
C SER A 129 -26.55 -37.42 5.16
N SER A 130 -27.88 -37.35 5.23
CA SER A 130 -28.64 -36.27 4.57
C SER A 130 -28.36 -34.90 5.19
N PHE A 131 -28.27 -34.81 6.51
CA PHE A 131 -27.93 -33.57 7.21
C PHE A 131 -26.51 -33.12 6.92
N LEU A 132 -25.53 -34.04 6.89
CA LEU A 132 -24.15 -33.72 6.52
C LEU A 132 -24.02 -33.22 5.08
N LEU A 133 -24.70 -33.87 4.12
CA LEU A 133 -24.72 -33.41 2.72
C LEU A 133 -25.34 -32.02 2.61
N SER A 134 -26.41 -31.75 3.36
CA SER A 134 -27.05 -30.43 3.38
C SER A 134 -26.08 -29.36 3.90
N LEU A 135 -25.39 -29.66 5.00
CA LEU A 135 -24.37 -28.77 5.57
C LEU A 135 -23.24 -28.46 4.57
N GLN A 136 -22.74 -29.47 3.86
CA GLN A 136 -21.69 -29.31 2.85
C GLN A 136 -22.14 -28.47 1.64
N VAL A 137 -23.38 -28.64 1.18
CA VAL A 137 -23.94 -27.85 0.07
C VAL A 137 -24.03 -26.38 0.46
N ASP A 138 -24.52 -26.09 1.66
CA ASP A 138 -24.65 -24.71 2.17
C ASP A 138 -23.28 -24.05 2.37
N GLN A 139 -22.31 -24.75 2.98
CA GLN A 139 -20.93 -24.27 3.14
C GLN A 139 -20.27 -23.98 1.79
N THR A 140 -20.45 -24.84 0.79
CA THR A 140 -19.86 -24.67 -0.55
C THR A 140 -20.50 -23.51 -1.31
N MET A 141 -21.82 -23.32 -1.20
CA MET A 141 -22.53 -22.21 -1.84
C MET A 141 -22.21 -20.86 -1.18
N VAL A 142 -22.17 -20.76 0.15
CA VAL A 142 -21.79 -19.52 0.83
C VAL A 142 -20.40 -19.07 0.40
N ASN A 143 -19.44 -20.01 0.37
CA ASN A 143 -18.09 -19.72 -0.11
C ASN A 143 -18.06 -19.29 -1.59
N ASN A 144 -18.90 -19.89 -2.46
CA ASN A 144 -18.95 -19.52 -3.87
C ASN A 144 -19.67 -18.19 -4.13
N THR A 145 -20.75 -17.90 -3.43
CA THR A 145 -21.47 -16.61 -3.53
C THR A 145 -20.61 -15.46 -3.03
N GLU A 146 -19.83 -15.67 -1.96
CA GLU A 146 -18.83 -14.70 -1.52
C GLU A 146 -17.75 -14.46 -2.57
N ARG A 147 -17.31 -15.49 -3.30
CA ARG A 147 -16.35 -15.34 -4.42
C ARG A 147 -16.96 -14.63 -5.64
N ILE A 148 -18.26 -14.79 -5.90
CA ILE A 148 -18.94 -14.16 -7.04
C ILE A 148 -19.29 -12.68 -6.76
N ASN A 149 -19.64 -12.34 -5.52
CA ASN A 149 -19.89 -10.95 -5.09
C ASN A 149 -18.60 -10.12 -4.87
N GLN A 150 -17.42 -10.69 -5.12
CA GLN A 150 -16.11 -10.04 -4.91
C GLN A 150 -15.53 -9.33 -6.13
N HIS A 151 -16.30 -9.19 -7.22
CA HIS A 151 -15.89 -8.33 -8.32
C HIS A 151 -16.08 -6.86 -7.92
N VAL A 152 -15.07 -6.30 -7.24
CA VAL A 152 -14.94 -4.86 -7.13
C VAL A 152 -14.83 -4.32 -8.53
N ASP A 153 -15.74 -3.42 -8.92
CA ASP A 153 -15.58 -2.65 -10.14
C ASP A 153 -14.42 -1.67 -9.93
N LEU A 154 -13.21 -2.16 -10.17
CA LEU A 154 -11.97 -1.38 -10.07
C LEU A 154 -11.98 -0.18 -11.03
N GLY A 155 -12.91 -0.12 -11.99
CA GLY A 155 -13.13 1.05 -12.84
C GLY A 155 -13.73 2.24 -12.09
N LYS A 156 -14.47 2.01 -10.99
CA LYS A 156 -14.99 3.09 -10.12
C LYS A 156 -13.92 3.75 -9.28
N LEU A 157 -12.82 3.05 -9.02
CA LEU A 157 -11.60 3.65 -8.48
C LEU A 157 -10.92 4.37 -9.63
N GLU A 158 -11.33 5.61 -9.89
CA GLU A 158 -10.77 6.49 -10.91
C GLU A 158 -9.31 6.90 -10.59
N GLY A 159 -8.40 5.94 -10.48
CA GLY A 159 -6.98 6.15 -10.25
C GLY A 159 -6.19 6.37 -11.55
N ALA A 160 -4.94 6.77 -11.39
CA ALA A 160 -3.95 6.93 -12.44
C ALA A 160 -3.13 5.63 -12.58
N ILE A 161 -3.49 4.77 -13.52
CA ILE A 161 -2.75 3.51 -13.75
C ILE A 161 -1.28 3.79 -14.11
N ASP A 162 -1.06 4.86 -14.87
CA ASP A 162 0.26 5.31 -15.33
C ASP A 162 1.11 5.98 -14.22
N ALA A 163 0.56 6.17 -13.03
CA ALA A 163 1.32 6.65 -11.87
C ALA A 163 1.98 5.50 -11.08
N GLY A 164 1.64 4.24 -11.34
CA GLY A 164 2.20 3.09 -10.62
C GLY A 164 3.59 2.69 -11.13
N PHE A 165 4.38 2.07 -10.26
CA PHE A 165 5.66 1.46 -10.64
C PHE A 165 5.49 0.45 -11.78
N GLU A 166 6.38 0.50 -12.78
CA GLU A 166 6.33 -0.29 -14.03
C GLU A 166 5.18 0.08 -14.98
N SER A 167 4.62 1.28 -14.85
CA SER A 167 3.75 1.81 -15.90
C SER A 167 4.48 1.90 -17.24
N PHE A 168 3.74 1.84 -18.35
CA PHE A 168 4.34 1.99 -19.68
C PHE A 168 5.02 3.36 -19.87
N SER A 169 4.49 4.40 -19.21
CA SER A 169 5.10 5.72 -19.13
C SER A 169 6.49 5.73 -18.53
N ASP A 170 6.87 4.72 -17.75
CA ASP A 170 8.18 4.65 -17.07
C ASP A 170 9.22 3.82 -17.83
N ARG A 171 8.93 3.39 -19.08
CA ARG A 171 9.80 2.48 -19.87
C ARG A 171 11.25 2.95 -20.07
N ASP A 172 11.46 4.26 -20.06
CA ASP A 172 12.75 4.91 -20.31
C ASP A 172 13.44 5.34 -18.99
N GLU A 173 12.81 5.06 -17.85
CA GLU A 173 13.28 5.47 -16.54
C GLU A 173 14.20 4.42 -15.89
N VAL A 174 15.30 4.89 -15.33
CA VAL A 174 16.40 4.04 -14.84
C VAL A 174 16.41 3.93 -13.32
N GLU A 175 16.72 2.73 -12.84
CA GLU A 175 17.08 2.40 -11.47
C GLU A 175 18.54 2.81 -11.17
N CYS A 176 18.94 2.76 -9.90
CA CYS A 176 20.32 3.04 -9.48
C CYS A 176 21.26 2.05 -10.16
N LEU A 177 22.38 2.57 -10.68
CA LEU A 177 23.43 1.72 -11.22
C LEU A 177 24.02 0.87 -10.08
N LEU A 178 24.30 -0.40 -10.36
CA LEU A 178 24.96 -1.29 -9.41
C LEU A 178 26.26 -0.65 -8.87
N GLY A 179 26.41 -0.65 -7.55
CA GLY A 179 27.54 -0.03 -6.85
C GLY A 179 27.35 1.45 -6.48
N THR A 180 26.34 2.13 -7.04
CA THR A 180 26.00 3.52 -6.69
C THR A 180 24.96 3.59 -5.57
N ARG A 181 25.03 4.63 -4.73
CA ARG A 181 24.07 4.87 -3.63
C ARG A 181 23.91 3.66 -2.68
N THR A 182 24.93 2.81 -2.59
CA THR A 182 24.87 1.52 -1.90
C THR A 182 24.48 1.67 -0.43
N GLU A 183 25.13 2.58 0.30
CA GLU A 183 24.89 2.79 1.73
C GLU A 183 23.50 3.40 2.00
N LEU A 184 23.10 4.37 1.17
CA LEU A 184 21.75 4.95 1.21
C LEU A 184 20.67 3.89 1.02
N LEU A 185 20.82 3.04 -0.01
CA LEU A 185 19.85 1.98 -0.30
C LEU A 185 19.80 0.95 0.84
N ARG A 186 20.95 0.63 1.45
CA ARG A 186 21.02 -0.24 2.63
C ARG A 186 20.21 0.34 3.79
N GLU A 187 20.44 1.62 4.12
CA GLU A 187 19.72 2.33 5.18
C GLU A 187 18.20 2.34 4.95
N ILE A 188 17.76 2.63 3.71
CA ILE A 188 16.33 2.62 3.36
C ILE A 188 15.72 1.22 3.52
N ILE A 189 16.43 0.18 3.07
CA ILE A 189 15.94 -1.21 3.18
C ILE A 189 15.86 -1.63 4.65
N GLU A 190 16.85 -1.29 5.47
CA GLU A 190 16.84 -1.59 6.91
C GLU A 190 15.71 -0.85 7.62
N TRP A 191 15.50 0.42 7.28
CA TRP A 191 14.36 1.20 7.78
C TRP A 191 13.02 0.53 7.43
N ALA A 192 12.86 0.09 6.18
CA ALA A 192 11.61 -0.49 5.68
C ALA A 192 11.28 -1.84 6.34
N LEU A 193 12.30 -2.58 6.80
CA LEU A 193 12.12 -3.91 7.40
C LEU A 193 12.07 -3.90 8.93
N SER A 194 12.59 -2.85 9.57
CA SER A 194 12.64 -2.72 11.03
C SER A 194 11.26 -2.39 11.61
N PRO A 195 10.75 -3.13 12.62
CA PRO A 195 9.47 -2.84 13.28
C PRO A 195 9.49 -1.54 14.12
N SER A 196 10.64 -1.17 14.68
CA SER A 196 10.80 0.00 15.55
C SER A 196 11.11 1.30 14.81
N SER A 197 11.33 1.21 13.49
CA SER A 197 11.60 2.38 12.66
C SER A 197 10.40 3.32 12.57
N LYS A 198 10.65 4.55 12.12
CA LYS A 198 9.61 5.56 11.92
C LYS A 198 8.72 5.21 10.73
N SER A 199 7.49 5.74 10.73
CA SER A 199 6.47 5.37 9.74
C SER A 199 6.77 5.84 8.32
N ILE A 200 7.45 6.98 8.20
CA ILE A 200 7.76 7.64 6.94
C ILE A 200 9.28 7.83 6.83
N PHE A 201 9.83 7.55 5.65
CA PHE A 201 11.18 7.94 5.25
C PHE A 201 11.06 9.01 4.18
N TRP A 202 11.55 10.21 4.46
CA TRP A 202 11.56 11.32 3.53
C TRP A 202 12.94 11.53 2.93
N LEU A 203 13.12 11.09 1.67
CA LEU A 203 14.34 11.36 0.92
C LEU A 203 14.21 12.74 0.24
N ARG A 204 14.79 13.75 0.87
CA ARG A 204 14.82 15.12 0.33
C ARG A 204 16.06 15.38 -0.51
N GLY A 205 15.92 16.22 -1.53
CA GLY A 205 17.08 16.55 -2.37
C GLY A 205 16.76 17.58 -3.44
N MET A 206 17.78 18.34 -3.83
CA MET A 206 17.68 19.33 -4.91
C MET A 206 17.36 18.68 -6.26
N ALA A 207 16.97 19.50 -7.23
CA ALA A 207 16.78 19.04 -8.61
C ALA A 207 18.03 18.32 -9.14
N GLY A 208 17.83 17.16 -9.78
CA GLY A 208 18.91 16.42 -10.43
C GLY A 208 19.85 15.60 -9.54
N THR A 209 19.53 15.41 -8.26
CA THR A 209 20.31 14.60 -7.30
C THR A 209 20.10 13.08 -7.40
N GLY A 210 19.07 12.64 -8.15
CA GLY A 210 18.76 11.22 -8.39
C GLY A 210 17.64 10.62 -7.54
N LYS A 211 16.80 11.43 -6.89
CA LYS A 211 15.67 10.97 -6.06
C LYS A 211 14.79 9.90 -6.72
N SER A 212 14.30 10.18 -7.93
CA SER A 212 13.42 9.24 -8.66
C SER A 212 14.12 7.94 -9.06
N THR A 213 15.43 7.97 -9.27
CA THR A 213 16.23 6.77 -9.51
C THR A 213 16.32 5.91 -8.25
N VAL A 214 16.46 6.53 -7.07
CA VAL A 214 16.46 5.84 -5.78
C VAL A 214 15.08 5.24 -5.49
N SER A 215 13.98 5.99 -5.64
CA SER A 215 12.63 5.50 -5.38
C SER A 215 12.24 4.31 -6.25
N ARG A 216 12.60 4.31 -7.54
CA ARG A 216 12.39 3.15 -8.42
C ARG A 216 13.17 1.92 -7.96
N THR A 217 14.41 2.12 -7.52
CA THR A 217 15.24 1.02 -6.96
C THR A 217 14.63 0.45 -5.68
N VAL A 218 14.11 1.32 -4.81
CA VAL A 218 13.39 0.93 -3.58
C VAL A 218 12.11 0.17 -3.93
N ALA A 219 11.32 0.66 -4.88
CA ALA A 219 10.11 -0.02 -5.35
C ALA A 219 10.43 -1.40 -5.94
N ARG A 220 11.45 -1.51 -6.80
CA ARG A 220 11.95 -2.78 -7.35
C ARG A 220 12.34 -3.75 -6.24
N SER A 221 13.15 -3.30 -5.28
CA SER A 221 13.62 -4.11 -4.16
C SER A 221 12.46 -4.62 -3.30
N ALA A 222 11.51 -3.73 -2.96
CA ALA A 222 10.32 -4.08 -2.21
C ALA A 222 9.42 -5.07 -2.97
N LYS A 223 9.26 -4.88 -4.29
CA LYS A 223 8.48 -5.79 -5.15
C LYS A 223 9.11 -7.19 -5.21
N ASN A 224 10.42 -7.28 -5.41
CA ASN A 224 11.15 -8.55 -5.45
C ASN A 224 11.06 -9.32 -4.12
N ARG A 225 10.85 -8.62 -3.01
CA ARG A 225 10.66 -9.19 -1.67
C ARG A 225 9.18 -9.41 -1.31
N ASN A 226 8.25 -9.15 -2.23
CA ASN A 226 6.80 -9.18 -2.01
C ASN A 226 6.31 -8.27 -0.87
N HIS A 227 6.97 -7.12 -0.69
CA HIS A 227 6.62 -6.09 0.30
C HIS A 227 6.06 -4.81 -0.34
N LEU A 228 6.13 -4.64 -1.67
CA LEU A 228 5.56 -3.45 -2.32
C LEU A 228 4.04 -3.54 -2.35
N GLY A 229 3.37 -2.78 -1.47
CA GLY A 229 1.91 -2.73 -1.41
C GLY A 229 1.31 -1.78 -2.45
N ALA A 230 1.91 -0.58 -2.58
CA ALA A 230 1.50 0.39 -3.58
C ALA A 230 2.62 1.38 -3.92
N SER A 231 2.43 2.12 -5.00
CA SER A 231 3.34 3.15 -5.48
C SER A 231 2.61 4.23 -6.26
N PHE A 232 3.12 5.46 -6.18
CA PHE A 232 2.64 6.59 -6.98
C PHE A 232 3.81 7.50 -7.33
N PHE A 233 4.02 7.73 -8.62
CA PHE A 233 5.08 8.58 -9.17
C PHE A 233 4.45 9.84 -9.75
N PHE A 234 4.46 10.91 -8.95
CA PHE A 234 3.93 12.20 -9.38
C PHE A 234 4.69 12.73 -10.58
N LYS A 235 3.94 13.36 -11.48
CA LYS A 235 4.52 14.02 -12.64
C LYS A 235 3.68 15.22 -13.04
N ARG A 236 4.23 16.42 -12.86
CA ARG A 236 3.49 17.66 -13.10
C ARG A 236 3.20 17.85 -14.58
N GLY A 237 2.00 18.31 -14.92
CA GLY A 237 1.59 18.54 -16.30
C GLY A 237 1.16 17.28 -17.06
N GLU A 238 1.27 16.11 -16.45
CA GLU A 238 0.60 14.90 -16.90
C GLU A 238 -0.70 14.74 -16.10
N ALA A 239 -1.84 15.06 -16.72
CA ALA A 239 -3.14 15.29 -16.09
C ALA A 239 -3.44 14.39 -14.89
N ASP A 240 -3.29 13.07 -15.02
CA ASP A 240 -3.59 12.13 -13.95
C ASP A 240 -2.47 11.96 -12.91
N ARG A 241 -1.20 12.16 -13.29
CA ARG A 241 -0.03 12.00 -12.41
C ARG A 241 0.30 13.26 -11.60
N GLY A 242 -0.15 14.43 -12.02
CA GLY A 242 -0.02 15.69 -11.28
C GLY A 242 -1.15 15.92 -10.27
N ASN A 243 -2.29 15.25 -10.47
CA ASN A 243 -3.53 15.53 -9.75
C ASN A 243 -3.70 14.65 -8.50
N ALA A 244 -3.72 15.31 -7.33
CA ALA A 244 -3.90 14.65 -6.04
C ALA A 244 -5.20 13.85 -5.93
N LYS A 245 -6.26 14.22 -6.65
CA LYS A 245 -7.54 13.47 -6.69
C LYS A 245 -7.34 12.00 -7.09
N LYS A 246 -6.32 11.71 -7.89
CA LYS A 246 -6.01 10.34 -8.37
C LYS A 246 -5.17 9.54 -7.38
N PHE A 247 -4.59 10.18 -6.36
CA PHE A 247 -3.59 9.58 -5.47
C PHE A 247 -4.14 8.39 -4.65
N PHE A 248 -5.10 8.62 -3.75
CA PHE A 248 -5.64 7.57 -2.89
C PHE A 248 -6.42 6.47 -3.64
N PRO A 249 -7.23 6.76 -4.68
CA PRO A 249 -7.84 5.73 -5.50
C PRO A 249 -6.81 4.80 -6.15
N THR A 250 -5.69 5.34 -6.61
CA THR A 250 -4.59 4.56 -7.19
C THR A 250 -3.93 3.65 -6.16
N LEU A 251 -3.58 4.18 -4.98
CA LEU A 251 -2.98 3.38 -3.92
C LEU A 251 -3.93 2.27 -3.46
N THR A 252 -5.21 2.60 -3.29
CA THR A 252 -6.26 1.66 -2.89
C THR A 252 -6.38 0.52 -3.91
N ARG A 253 -6.43 0.85 -5.20
CA ARG A 253 -6.50 -0.15 -6.27
C ARG A 253 -5.28 -1.09 -6.25
N GLN A 254 -4.07 -0.55 -6.08
CA GLN A 254 -2.85 -1.37 -6.00
C GLN A 254 -2.85 -2.26 -4.75
N LEU A 255 -3.25 -1.74 -3.60
CA LEU A 255 -3.35 -2.50 -2.35
C LEU A 255 -4.40 -3.61 -2.42
N ILE A 256 -5.54 -3.40 -3.10
CA ILE A 256 -6.54 -4.45 -3.36
C ILE A 256 -5.95 -5.59 -4.20
N LEU A 257 -5.13 -5.25 -5.21
CA LEU A 257 -4.48 -6.26 -6.06
C LEU A 257 -3.43 -7.05 -5.28
N TRP A 258 -2.71 -6.39 -4.38
CA TRP A 258 -1.70 -7.00 -3.51
C TRP A 258 -2.32 -7.82 -2.35
N LYS A 259 -3.38 -7.29 -1.72
CA LYS A 259 -4.11 -7.87 -0.58
C LYS A 259 -5.63 -7.90 -0.87
N PRO A 260 -6.12 -8.95 -1.56
CA PRO A 260 -7.52 -9.08 -1.96
C PRO A 260 -8.53 -9.01 -0.80
N GLU A 261 -8.11 -9.26 0.43
CA GLU A 261 -8.91 -9.18 1.65
C GLU A 261 -9.44 -7.75 1.90
N LEU A 262 -8.86 -6.72 1.27
CA LEU A 262 -9.36 -5.34 1.32
C LEU A 262 -10.62 -5.13 0.48
N ARG A 263 -10.91 -6.02 -0.49
CA ARG A 263 -12.01 -5.85 -1.47
C ARG A 263 -13.38 -5.60 -0.81
N PRO A 264 -13.82 -6.36 0.20
CA PRO A 264 -15.15 -6.15 0.78
C PRO A 264 -15.28 -4.78 1.44
N GLY A 265 -14.22 -4.32 2.13
CA GLY A 265 -14.19 -3.00 2.77
C GLY A 265 -14.29 -1.88 1.74
N VAL A 266 -13.51 -1.97 0.66
CA VAL A 266 -13.53 -0.96 -0.41
C VAL A 266 -14.84 -0.99 -1.20
N GLN A 267 -15.37 -2.17 -1.50
CA GLN A 267 -16.68 -2.29 -2.18
C GLN A 267 -17.78 -1.64 -1.37
N LYS A 268 -17.80 -1.88 -0.05
CA LYS A 268 -18.75 -1.24 0.85
C LYS A 268 -18.63 0.29 0.83
N ALA A 269 -17.42 0.84 0.78
CA ALA A 269 -17.21 2.27 0.65
C ALA A 269 -17.79 2.83 -0.67
N LEU A 270 -17.55 2.14 -1.78
CA LEU A 270 -18.09 2.50 -3.11
C LEU A 270 -19.62 2.34 -3.20
N ASP A 271 -20.20 1.34 -2.54
CA ASP A 271 -21.66 1.12 -2.51
C ASP A 271 -22.37 2.19 -1.68
N ASN A 272 -21.76 2.62 -0.57
CA ASN A 272 -22.28 3.70 0.27
C ASN A 272 -22.17 5.07 -0.42
N ASP A 273 -21.12 5.28 -1.21
CA ASP A 273 -20.80 6.54 -1.85
C ASP A 273 -20.10 6.33 -3.20
N PRO A 274 -20.87 6.21 -4.30
CA PRO A 274 -20.31 5.94 -5.63
C PRO A 274 -19.30 6.99 -6.12
N ASP A 275 -19.41 8.23 -5.63
CA ASP A 275 -18.56 9.36 -6.03
C ASP A 275 -17.37 9.58 -5.09
N ILE A 276 -17.09 8.65 -4.15
CA ILE A 276 -16.04 8.80 -3.12
C ILE A 276 -14.65 9.11 -3.72
N ALA A 277 -14.32 8.55 -4.89
CA ALA A 277 -13.06 8.82 -5.60
C ALA A 277 -12.93 10.26 -6.10
N SER A 278 -14.03 11.02 -6.11
CA SER A 278 -14.09 12.44 -6.48
C SER A 278 -14.21 13.39 -5.30
N LYS A 279 -14.31 12.88 -4.07
CA LYS A 279 -14.41 13.70 -2.85
C LYS A 279 -13.06 14.23 -2.38
N SER A 280 -13.07 14.96 -1.26
CA SER A 280 -11.85 15.47 -0.64
C SER A 280 -10.83 14.36 -0.35
N LEU A 281 -9.55 14.72 -0.35
CA LEU A 281 -8.45 13.79 -0.03
C LEU A 281 -8.63 13.09 1.31
N ARG A 282 -9.22 13.78 2.30
CA ARG A 282 -9.51 13.21 3.60
C ARG A 282 -10.56 12.11 3.53
N GLU A 283 -11.68 12.35 2.84
CA GLU A 283 -12.74 11.34 2.65
C GLU A 283 -12.20 10.15 1.87
N GLN A 284 -11.44 10.38 0.80
CA GLN A 284 -10.79 9.32 0.04
C GLN A 284 -9.86 8.48 0.93
N PHE A 285 -8.98 9.13 1.70
CA PHE A 285 -8.06 8.44 2.61
C PHE A 285 -8.81 7.63 3.67
N GLU A 286 -9.78 8.23 4.36
CA GLU A 286 -10.49 7.58 5.45
C GLU A 286 -11.32 6.39 4.94
N ARG A 287 -12.13 6.59 3.89
CA ARG A 287 -13.10 5.60 3.41
C ARG A 287 -12.53 4.54 2.48
N LEU A 288 -11.63 4.92 1.56
CA LEU A 288 -11.08 3.98 0.56
C LEU A 288 -9.85 3.25 1.05
N LEU A 289 -9.06 3.87 1.95
CA LEU A 289 -7.77 3.33 2.36
C LEU A 289 -7.77 2.89 3.83
N LEU A 290 -7.98 3.81 4.77
CA LEU A 290 -7.78 3.55 6.20
C LEU A 290 -8.83 2.59 6.78
N GLU A 291 -10.13 2.86 6.60
CA GLU A 291 -11.22 2.00 7.11
C GLU A 291 -11.11 0.55 6.59
N PRO A 292 -10.87 0.30 5.28
CA PRO A 292 -10.65 -1.06 4.77
C PRO A 292 -9.42 -1.74 5.37
N LEU A 293 -8.32 -1.01 5.58
CA LEU A 293 -7.11 -1.57 6.21
C LEU A 293 -7.33 -1.94 7.68
N LEU A 294 -8.06 -1.10 8.42
CA LEU A 294 -8.43 -1.36 9.82
C LEU A 294 -9.39 -2.55 9.96
N GLY A 295 -10.21 -2.80 8.93
CA GLY A 295 -11.13 -3.94 8.88
C GLY A 295 -10.48 -5.30 8.61
N LEU A 296 -9.16 -5.36 8.35
CA LEU A 296 -8.44 -6.61 8.16
C LEU A 296 -8.36 -7.40 9.48
N ASP A 297 -9.04 -8.55 9.55
CA ASP A 297 -8.93 -9.47 10.70
C ASP A 297 -7.73 -10.41 10.49
N GLN A 298 -6.61 -10.13 11.18
CA GLN A 298 -5.37 -10.92 11.11
C GLN A 298 -4.82 -11.25 12.51
N ARG A 299 -5.70 -11.57 13.47
CA ARG A 299 -5.32 -11.79 14.88
C ARG A 299 -4.31 -12.93 15.08
N ASP A 300 -4.21 -13.86 14.13
CA ASP A 300 -3.38 -15.06 14.24
C ASP A 300 -2.11 -15.04 13.36
N GLN A 301 -1.82 -13.94 12.65
CA GLN A 301 -0.64 -13.83 11.77
C GLN A 301 0.27 -12.66 12.17
N PRO A 302 1.60 -12.81 12.09
CA PRO A 302 2.50 -11.70 12.30
C PRO A 302 2.27 -10.61 11.22
N PRO A 303 2.35 -9.32 11.57
CA PRO A 303 2.12 -8.24 10.61
C PRO A 303 3.12 -8.32 9.45
N GLN A 304 2.61 -8.29 8.22
CA GLN A 304 3.46 -8.28 7.03
C GLN A 304 4.01 -6.87 6.78
N ASN A 305 5.32 -6.78 6.53
CA ASN A 305 5.96 -5.52 6.12
C ASN A 305 5.45 -5.10 4.73
N THR A 306 4.92 -3.89 4.66
CA THR A 306 4.29 -3.34 3.45
C THR A 306 4.83 -1.94 3.19
N VAL A 307 5.47 -1.76 2.05
CA VAL A 307 6.07 -0.50 1.63
C VAL A 307 5.17 0.18 0.61
N ILE A 308 4.90 1.47 0.83
CA ILE A 308 4.26 2.38 -0.11
C ILE A 308 5.34 3.36 -0.60
N VAL A 309 5.53 3.45 -1.91
CA VAL A 309 6.52 4.34 -2.53
C VAL A 309 5.83 5.55 -3.17
N ILE A 310 6.15 6.75 -2.71
CA ILE A 310 5.65 8.01 -3.26
C ILE A 310 6.83 8.78 -3.83
N ASP A 311 6.90 8.91 -5.15
CA ASP A 311 7.96 9.67 -5.80
C ASP A 311 7.51 11.07 -6.19
N ALA A 312 8.43 12.03 -6.03
CA ALA A 312 8.32 13.40 -6.51
C ALA A 312 7.08 14.13 -5.98
N MET A 313 6.80 14.07 -4.67
CA MET A 313 5.65 14.75 -4.06
C MET A 313 5.58 16.26 -4.40
N ASP A 314 6.72 16.91 -4.67
CA ASP A 314 6.81 18.31 -5.15
C ASP A 314 6.19 18.55 -6.53
N GLU A 315 5.92 17.50 -7.30
CA GLU A 315 5.30 17.56 -8.63
C GLU A 315 3.76 17.47 -8.58
N CYS A 316 3.17 17.25 -7.41
CA CYS A 316 1.72 17.43 -7.21
C CYS A 316 1.33 18.89 -7.49
N GLU A 317 0.24 19.12 -8.21
CA GLU A 317 -0.11 20.44 -8.77
C GLU A 317 -0.44 21.50 -7.71
N HIS A 318 -1.19 21.12 -6.68
CA HIS A 318 -1.69 22.05 -5.66
C HIS A 318 -0.96 21.88 -4.33
N ASP A 319 -0.42 22.99 -3.80
CA ASP A 319 0.40 23.00 -2.59
C ASP A 319 -0.38 22.60 -1.33
N GLN A 320 -1.67 22.95 -1.25
CA GLN A 320 -2.50 22.56 -0.11
C GLN A 320 -2.81 21.06 -0.11
N ASP A 321 -2.92 20.43 -1.29
CA ASP A 321 -3.13 18.99 -1.41
C ASP A 321 -1.90 18.21 -0.94
N VAL A 322 -0.70 18.70 -1.26
CA VAL A 322 0.57 18.15 -0.74
C VAL A 322 0.57 18.12 0.78
N ARG A 323 0.23 19.25 1.42
CA ARG A 323 0.15 19.34 2.90
C ARG A 323 -0.89 18.38 3.46
N ASN A 324 -2.06 18.31 2.82
CA ASN A 324 -3.13 17.41 3.24
C ASN A 324 -2.70 15.93 3.17
N ILE A 325 -2.02 15.52 2.09
CA ILE A 325 -1.49 14.15 1.95
C ILE A 325 -0.49 13.86 3.09
N ILE A 326 0.51 14.73 3.31
CA ILE A 326 1.53 14.53 4.34
C ILE A 326 0.90 14.38 5.74
N ARG A 327 -0.13 15.17 6.05
CA ARG A 327 -0.86 15.09 7.33
C ARG A 327 -1.63 13.78 7.52
N LEU A 328 -2.08 13.14 6.44
CA LEU A 328 -2.88 11.92 6.50
C LEU A 328 -2.03 10.65 6.60
N LEU A 329 -0.86 10.60 5.95
CA LEU A 329 0.02 9.43 5.91
C LEU A 329 0.37 8.82 7.30
N PRO A 330 0.63 9.61 8.36
CA PRO A 330 0.94 9.07 9.70
C PRO A 330 -0.14 8.14 10.26
N ARG A 331 -1.40 8.37 9.88
CA ARG A 331 -2.55 7.58 10.35
C ARG A 331 -2.53 6.14 9.85
N LEU A 332 -1.72 5.80 8.84
CA LEU A 332 -1.49 4.42 8.44
C LEU A 332 -0.88 3.57 9.56
N GLN A 333 -0.24 4.18 10.57
CA GLN A 333 0.23 3.50 11.78
C GLN A 333 -0.89 3.01 12.71
N GLU A 334 -2.13 3.48 12.53
CA GLU A 334 -3.31 2.98 13.25
C GLU A 334 -3.57 1.51 12.87
N VAL A 335 -3.20 1.10 11.65
CA VAL A 335 -3.33 -0.26 11.14
C VAL A 335 -2.30 -1.17 11.81
N LYS A 336 -2.76 -2.19 12.56
CA LYS A 336 -1.90 -3.15 13.26
C LYS A 336 -1.73 -4.49 12.55
N SER A 337 -2.63 -4.78 11.60
CA SER A 337 -2.60 -5.99 10.77
C SER A 337 -1.44 -5.99 9.76
N LEU A 338 -0.92 -4.80 9.41
CA LEU A 338 0.19 -4.62 8.48
C LEU A 338 1.22 -3.66 9.07
N CYS A 339 2.50 -3.90 8.82
CA CYS A 339 3.53 -2.91 9.11
C CYS A 339 3.71 -1.99 7.89
N LEU A 340 2.89 -0.95 7.82
CA LEU A 340 2.90 0.02 6.72
C LEU A 340 4.05 1.04 6.85
N ARG A 341 4.88 1.12 5.83
CA ARG A 341 6.03 2.01 5.70
C ARG A 341 5.89 2.87 4.45
N VAL A 342 6.04 4.18 4.58
CA VAL A 342 5.91 5.12 3.45
C VAL A 342 7.28 5.69 3.09
N PHE A 343 7.81 5.31 1.93
CA PHE A 343 9.02 5.92 1.37
C PHE A 343 8.60 7.05 0.45
N LEU A 344 8.97 8.29 0.78
CA LEU A 344 8.57 9.49 0.07
C LEU A 344 9.80 10.23 -0.43
N THR A 345 9.80 10.64 -1.70
CA THR A 345 10.82 11.56 -2.23
C THR A 345 10.22 12.91 -2.57
N SER A 346 10.99 13.96 -2.32
CA SER A 346 10.62 15.28 -2.82
C SER A 346 11.80 16.26 -2.81
N ARG A 347 11.59 17.43 -3.41
CA ARG A 347 12.36 18.63 -3.07
C ARG A 347 11.87 19.22 -1.74
N PRO A 348 12.73 19.90 -0.98
CA PRO A 348 12.34 20.56 0.26
C PRO A 348 11.65 21.90 0.01
N GLU A 349 10.68 21.93 -0.93
CA GLU A 349 9.86 23.10 -1.21
C GLU A 349 9.00 23.46 0.02
N LEU A 350 8.62 24.73 0.15
CA LEU A 350 7.95 25.25 1.34
C LEU A 350 6.71 24.44 1.77
N PRO A 351 5.76 24.07 0.88
CA PRO A 351 4.58 23.29 1.27
C PRO A 351 4.93 21.92 1.85
N ILE A 352 5.98 21.27 1.33
CA ILE A 352 6.46 19.98 1.82
C ILE A 352 7.05 20.14 3.22
N SER A 353 7.96 21.10 3.38
CA SER A 353 8.66 21.36 4.64
C SER A 353 7.69 21.72 5.76
N LEU A 354 6.67 22.54 5.46
CA LEU A 354 5.58 22.86 6.37
C LEU A 354 4.72 21.63 6.71
N GLY A 355 4.41 20.78 5.73
CA GLY A 355 3.67 19.54 5.99
C GLY A 355 4.40 18.60 6.95
N PHE A 356 5.72 18.44 6.78
CA PHE A 356 6.53 17.59 7.66
C PHE A 356 6.73 18.20 9.06
N SER A 357 6.84 19.52 9.18
CA SER A 357 6.95 20.18 10.49
C SER A 357 5.69 20.00 11.34
N GLU A 358 4.51 19.93 10.71
CA GLU A 358 3.21 19.77 11.37
C GLU A 358 2.97 18.36 11.95
N ILE A 359 3.52 17.31 11.35
CA ILE A 359 3.34 15.93 11.83
C ILE A 359 4.35 15.51 12.91
N GLY A 360 5.37 16.33 13.15
CA GLY A 360 6.37 16.14 14.21
C GLY A 360 7.45 15.11 13.92
N ASN A 361 8.65 15.35 14.46
CA ASN A 361 9.88 14.59 14.16
C ASN A 361 9.87 13.14 14.64
N GLN A 362 8.91 12.73 15.47
CA GLN A 362 8.79 11.33 15.92
C GLN A 362 8.21 10.41 14.84
N VAL A 363 7.51 10.97 13.85
CA VAL A 363 6.73 10.21 12.86
C VAL A 363 7.54 9.82 11.62
N TYR A 364 8.51 10.66 11.24
CA TYR A 364 9.32 10.50 10.03
C TYR A 364 10.82 10.63 10.30
N GLN A 365 11.63 9.97 9.47
CA GLN A 365 13.06 10.22 9.36
C GLN A 365 13.33 10.81 7.99
N ASP A 366 14.26 11.75 7.90
CA ASP A 366 14.65 12.37 6.64
C ASP A 366 16.14 12.17 6.34
N LEU A 367 16.47 12.18 5.05
CA LEU A 367 17.84 12.19 4.56
C LEU A 367 17.93 13.11 3.35
N ALA A 368 18.93 13.99 3.35
CA ALA A 368 19.20 14.91 2.27
C ALA A 368 20.25 14.37 1.29
N LEU A 369 19.84 14.08 0.05
CA LEU A 369 20.77 13.57 -0.99
C LEU A 369 21.93 14.53 -1.32
N HIS A 370 21.72 15.83 -1.11
CA HIS A 370 22.72 16.87 -1.39
C HIS A 370 23.68 17.09 -0.22
N GLU A 371 23.39 16.52 0.95
CA GLU A 371 24.26 16.54 2.14
C GLU A 371 25.13 15.26 2.23
N ILE A 372 24.93 14.29 1.31
CA ILE A 372 25.79 13.11 1.20
C ILE A 372 27.23 13.56 0.91
N ALA A 373 28.19 12.96 1.62
CA ALA A 373 29.61 13.24 1.48
C ALA A 373 30.05 13.35 0.01
N LYS A 374 30.84 14.39 -0.28
CA LYS A 374 31.24 14.74 -1.64
C LYS A 374 31.99 13.58 -2.29
N GLU A 375 32.84 12.89 -1.53
CA GLU A 375 33.67 11.77 -1.98
C GLU A 375 32.82 10.57 -2.42
N VAL A 376 31.71 10.31 -1.72
CA VAL A 376 30.75 9.26 -2.09
C VAL A 376 30.03 9.64 -3.39
N THR A 377 29.60 10.89 -3.50
CA THR A 377 28.95 11.39 -4.72
C THR A 377 29.90 11.41 -5.92
N GLU A 378 31.17 11.77 -5.73
CA GLU A 378 32.23 11.72 -6.73
C GLU A 378 32.43 10.29 -7.23
N HIS A 379 32.53 9.31 -6.32
CA HIS A 379 32.65 7.89 -6.65
C HIS A 379 31.46 7.40 -7.48
N ASP A 380 30.24 7.68 -7.03
CA ASP A 380 29.04 7.19 -7.73
C ASP A 380 28.88 7.83 -9.12
N ILE A 381 29.19 9.13 -9.26
CA ILE A 381 29.19 9.81 -10.56
C ILE A 381 30.27 9.22 -11.48
N GLN A 382 31.45 8.89 -10.95
CA GLN A 382 32.50 8.25 -11.72
C GLN A 382 32.05 6.88 -12.25
N LEU A 383 31.46 6.04 -11.41
CA LEU A 383 30.90 4.74 -11.81
C LEU A 383 29.84 4.90 -12.90
N PHE A 384 28.92 5.86 -12.72
CA PHE A 384 27.89 6.18 -13.71
C PHE A 384 28.48 6.58 -15.06
N LEU A 385 29.44 7.52 -15.06
CA LEU A 385 30.10 7.96 -16.29
C LEU A 385 30.81 6.80 -16.98
N ARG A 386 31.62 6.00 -16.24
CA ARG A 386 32.30 4.83 -16.81
C ARG A 386 31.32 3.87 -17.48
N HIS A 387 30.24 3.51 -16.79
CA HIS A 387 29.22 2.64 -17.34
C HIS A 387 28.62 3.19 -18.64
N ARG A 388 28.27 4.48 -18.66
CA ARG A 388 27.70 5.13 -19.85
C ARG A 388 28.69 5.21 -21.01
N PHE A 389 29.96 5.52 -20.74
CA PHE A 389 30.99 5.55 -21.77
C PHE A 389 31.29 4.15 -22.32
N THR A 390 31.29 3.11 -21.50
CA THR A 390 31.38 1.71 -21.98
C THR A 390 30.22 1.36 -22.92
N LYS A 391 29.00 1.82 -22.62
CA LYS A 391 27.87 1.63 -23.53
C LYS A 391 28.06 2.38 -24.86
N ILE A 392 28.52 3.63 -24.81
CA ILE A 392 28.82 4.42 -26.03
C ILE A 392 29.91 3.73 -26.87
N GLN A 393 30.95 3.17 -26.24
CA GLN A 393 31.99 2.39 -26.92
C GLN A 393 31.40 1.23 -27.72
N LEU A 394 30.51 0.46 -27.09
CA LEU A 394 29.85 -0.68 -27.71
C LEU A 394 28.94 -0.25 -28.87
N ASP A 395 28.05 0.71 -28.61
CA ASP A 395 27.00 1.13 -29.55
C ASP A 395 27.55 1.90 -30.76
N ARG A 396 28.65 2.65 -30.56
CA ARG A 396 29.24 3.54 -31.58
C ARG A 396 30.57 3.04 -32.13
N ARG A 397 31.05 1.86 -31.69
CA ARG A 397 32.32 1.23 -32.12
C ARG A 397 33.54 2.17 -32.01
N VAL A 398 33.57 2.99 -30.95
CA VAL A 398 34.76 3.81 -30.63
C VAL A 398 35.78 2.96 -29.85
N PRO A 399 37.07 3.33 -29.83
CA PRO A 399 38.13 2.56 -29.16
C PRO A 399 37.84 2.31 -27.67
N GLN A 400 38.26 1.15 -27.14
CA GLN A 400 37.99 0.77 -25.75
C GLN A 400 38.74 1.63 -24.72
N ASP A 401 39.85 2.24 -25.10
CA ASP A 401 40.64 3.17 -24.30
C ASP A 401 40.03 4.58 -24.28
N TRP A 402 39.11 4.92 -25.19
CA TRP A 402 38.42 6.20 -25.21
C TRP A 402 37.33 6.27 -24.13
N PRO A 403 37.20 7.36 -23.34
CA PRO A 403 37.86 8.65 -23.48
C PRO A 403 39.17 8.76 -22.69
N GLY A 404 39.54 7.72 -21.95
CA GLY A 404 40.67 7.73 -21.03
C GLY A 404 40.30 8.24 -19.63
N ASP A 405 41.04 7.76 -18.63
CA ASP A 405 40.73 8.04 -17.21
C ASP A 405 40.83 9.53 -16.85
N GLY A 406 41.79 10.25 -17.44
CA GLY A 406 41.95 11.68 -17.21
C GLY A 406 40.70 12.48 -17.60
N ILE A 407 40.09 12.14 -18.74
CA ILE A 407 38.87 12.80 -19.21
C ILE A 407 37.69 12.44 -18.32
N ILE A 408 37.57 11.17 -17.90
CA ILE A 408 36.52 10.76 -16.95
C ILE A 408 36.63 11.59 -15.66
N GLN A 409 37.83 11.76 -15.11
CA GLN A 409 38.04 12.56 -13.90
C GLN A 409 37.68 14.04 -14.09
N GLU A 410 37.98 14.61 -15.26
CA GLU A 410 37.54 15.96 -15.60
C GLU A 410 36.01 16.05 -15.62
N LEU A 411 35.32 15.12 -16.29
CA LEU A 411 33.86 15.09 -16.35
C LEU A 411 33.22 14.85 -14.98
N VAL A 412 33.85 14.09 -14.07
CA VAL A 412 33.40 13.96 -12.68
C VAL A 412 33.43 15.33 -12.00
N LYS A 413 34.55 16.05 -12.08
CA LYS A 413 34.69 17.39 -11.48
C LYS A 413 33.65 18.38 -11.99
N VAL A 414 33.33 18.35 -13.29
CA VAL A 414 32.29 19.25 -13.84
C VAL A 414 30.88 18.84 -13.42
N SER A 415 30.67 17.57 -13.07
CA SER A 415 29.34 17.01 -12.77
C SER A 415 28.96 17.09 -11.30
N VAL A 416 29.93 17.01 -10.40
CA VAL A 416 29.69 17.03 -8.95
C VAL A 416 29.10 18.40 -8.53
N PRO A 417 28.04 18.43 -7.70
CA PRO A 417 27.45 17.28 -6.98
C PRO A 417 26.24 16.62 -7.66
N LEU A 418 25.86 17.01 -8.89
CA LEU A 418 24.58 16.62 -9.48
C LEU A 418 24.68 15.55 -10.57
N PHE A 419 23.98 14.42 -10.37
CA PHE A 419 23.85 13.36 -11.38
C PHE A 419 23.25 13.86 -12.69
N ILE A 420 22.35 14.83 -12.65
CA ILE A 420 21.76 15.38 -13.88
C ILE A 420 22.82 16.02 -14.78
N SER A 421 23.90 16.57 -14.22
CA SER A 421 25.00 17.12 -15.00
C SER A 421 25.70 16.01 -15.78
N ALA A 422 26.12 14.94 -15.10
CA ALA A 422 26.73 13.76 -15.72
C ALA A 422 25.81 13.12 -16.78
N ALA A 423 24.53 12.95 -16.46
CA ALA A 423 23.55 12.39 -17.40
C ALA A 423 23.34 13.28 -18.63
N THR A 424 23.40 14.61 -18.47
CA THR A 424 23.28 15.58 -19.57
C THR A 424 24.51 15.55 -20.47
N VAL A 425 25.71 15.46 -19.89
CA VAL A 425 26.96 15.23 -20.62
C VAL A 425 26.86 13.96 -21.47
N CYS A 426 26.45 12.83 -20.88
CA CYS A 426 26.28 11.58 -21.63
C CYS A 426 25.25 11.72 -22.76
N ARG A 427 24.07 12.30 -22.49
CA ARG A 427 23.03 12.56 -23.51
C ARG A 427 23.52 13.43 -24.67
N TYR A 428 24.38 14.41 -24.38
CA TYR A 428 24.96 15.30 -25.38
C TYR A 428 25.94 14.56 -26.31
N ILE A 429 26.71 13.61 -25.76
CA ILE A 429 27.75 12.83 -26.46
C ILE A 429 27.14 11.65 -27.23
N GLU A 430 26.17 10.94 -26.65
CA GLU A 430 25.56 9.73 -27.24
C GLU A 430 24.53 10.03 -28.34
N ASN A 431 24.32 11.31 -28.67
CA ASN A 431 23.35 11.70 -29.68
C ASN A 431 23.66 10.98 -31.02
N PRO A 432 22.72 10.19 -31.56
CA PRO A 432 23.00 9.32 -32.70
C PRO A 432 23.36 10.09 -33.98
N LYS A 433 22.94 11.36 -34.05
CA LYS A 433 23.18 12.24 -35.20
C LYS A 433 24.62 12.73 -35.32
N TRP A 434 25.44 12.59 -34.29
CA TRP A 434 26.77 13.20 -34.22
C TRP A 434 27.86 12.21 -33.81
N GLU A 435 29.11 12.52 -34.16
CA GLU A 435 30.26 11.68 -33.81
C GLU A 435 30.68 11.90 -32.34
N PRO A 436 30.65 10.86 -31.47
CA PRO A 436 30.89 11.01 -30.03
C PRO A 436 32.25 11.65 -29.68
N LYS A 437 33.31 11.32 -30.42
CA LYS A 437 34.65 11.88 -30.18
C LYS A 437 34.68 13.38 -30.41
N SER A 438 34.09 13.83 -31.52
CA SER A 438 34.00 15.26 -31.86
C SER A 438 33.17 16.02 -30.83
N ARG A 439 32.07 15.43 -30.35
CA ARG A 439 31.19 16.01 -29.32
C ARG A 439 31.88 16.12 -27.97
N LEU A 440 32.63 15.10 -27.56
CA LEU A 440 33.44 15.17 -26.35
C LEU A 440 34.50 16.28 -26.46
N ALA A 441 35.24 16.34 -27.58
CA ALA A 441 36.23 17.39 -27.79
C ALA A 441 35.61 18.80 -27.80
N GLU A 442 34.42 18.95 -28.37
CA GLU A 442 33.63 20.18 -28.35
C GLU A 442 33.24 20.58 -26.92
N LEU A 443 32.75 19.63 -26.13
CA LEU A 443 32.32 19.84 -24.74
C LEU A 443 33.49 20.23 -23.83
N LEU A 444 34.66 19.60 -24.01
CA LEU A 444 35.86 19.93 -23.24
C LEU A 444 36.41 21.33 -23.58
N LYS A 445 36.23 21.78 -24.83
CA LYS A 445 36.60 23.14 -25.25
C LYS A 445 35.64 24.20 -24.75
N ASP A 446 34.35 23.90 -24.75
CA ASP A 446 33.30 24.84 -24.39
C ASP A 446 32.22 24.15 -23.54
N GLN A 447 32.38 24.28 -22.22
CA GLN A 447 31.45 23.72 -21.25
C GLN A 447 30.09 24.41 -21.27
N ALA A 448 29.95 25.64 -21.78
CA ALA A 448 28.67 26.35 -21.82
C ALA A 448 27.66 25.64 -22.75
N LYS A 449 28.13 24.88 -23.74
CA LYS A 449 27.27 24.15 -24.70
C LYS A 449 26.40 23.08 -24.06
N TYR A 450 26.87 22.37 -23.04
CA TYR A 450 26.02 21.39 -22.37
C TYR A 450 25.12 22.04 -21.32
N VAL A 451 25.51 23.19 -20.76
CA VAL A 451 24.70 23.93 -19.78
C VAL A 451 23.37 24.39 -20.38
N SER A 452 23.36 24.82 -21.65
CA SER A 452 22.11 25.07 -22.40
C SER A 452 21.17 23.85 -22.47
N LYS A 453 21.67 22.62 -22.29
CA LYS A 453 20.85 21.40 -22.26
C LYS A 453 20.24 21.13 -20.90
N MET A 454 20.61 21.89 -19.87
CA MET A 454 20.02 21.84 -18.55
C MET A 454 18.73 22.69 -18.45
N ASP A 455 18.38 23.47 -19.49
CA ASP A 455 17.13 24.23 -19.58
C ASP A 455 15.91 23.37 -19.27
N LYS A 456 15.87 22.16 -19.83
CA LYS A 456 14.76 21.21 -19.61
C LYS A 456 14.56 20.81 -18.15
N THR A 457 15.59 20.97 -17.30
CA THR A 457 15.52 20.62 -15.88
C THR A 457 15.21 21.85 -15.03
N TYR A 458 15.89 22.97 -15.26
CA TYR A 458 15.78 24.13 -14.37
C TYR A 458 14.74 25.15 -14.81
N LEU A 459 14.54 25.36 -16.11
CA LEU A 459 13.61 26.36 -16.61
C LEU A 459 12.19 26.12 -16.09
N PRO A 460 11.61 24.89 -16.13
CA PRO A 460 10.27 24.67 -15.58
C PRO A 460 10.16 24.99 -14.08
N ILE A 461 11.23 24.75 -13.31
CA ILE A 461 11.28 25.03 -11.87
C ILE A 461 11.28 26.54 -11.65
N LEU A 462 12.17 27.24 -12.35
CA LEU A 462 12.32 28.68 -12.22
C LEU A 462 11.08 29.42 -12.73
N THR A 463 10.50 28.98 -13.85
CA THR A 463 9.21 29.48 -14.34
C THR A 463 8.16 29.32 -13.26
N ARG A 464 7.98 28.14 -12.65
CA ARG A 464 7.01 27.96 -11.55
C ARG A 464 7.25 28.91 -10.38
N LEU A 465 8.50 29.10 -9.98
CA LEU A 465 8.84 29.93 -8.82
C LEU A 465 8.68 31.43 -9.08
N LEU A 466 8.69 31.83 -10.35
CA LEU A 466 8.68 33.22 -10.76
C LEU A 466 7.43 33.63 -11.52
N ASP A 467 6.62 32.68 -11.99
CA ASP A 467 5.39 32.89 -12.75
C ASP A 467 4.20 32.57 -11.84
N ASP A 468 3.69 33.60 -11.20
CA ASP A 468 2.46 33.51 -10.42
C ASP A 468 1.28 33.91 -11.32
N GLN A 469 0.50 32.90 -11.71
CA GLN A 469 -0.65 33.07 -12.60
C GLN A 469 -1.78 33.90 -11.97
N GLU A 470 -1.75 34.12 -10.65
CA GLU A 470 -2.69 34.99 -9.94
C GLU A 470 -2.16 36.43 -9.77
N SER A 471 -0.87 36.67 -10.00
CA SER A 471 -0.23 37.98 -9.87
C SER A 471 -0.53 38.89 -11.06
N ASP A 472 -0.67 40.19 -10.79
CA ASP A 472 -0.72 41.19 -11.87
C ASP A 472 0.68 41.48 -12.47
N GLU A 473 0.74 42.19 -13.62
CA GLU A 473 2.02 42.52 -14.27
C GLU A 473 2.99 43.32 -13.39
N ARG A 474 2.49 44.03 -12.38
CA ARG A 474 3.31 44.82 -11.46
C ARG A 474 3.90 43.93 -10.38
N GLU A 475 3.09 43.07 -9.79
CA GLU A 475 3.51 42.04 -8.82
C GLU A 475 4.54 41.11 -9.44
N GLN A 476 4.30 40.67 -10.67
CA GLN A 476 5.23 39.84 -11.45
C GLN A 476 6.58 40.53 -11.68
N ARG A 477 6.58 41.82 -12.03
CA ARG A 477 7.82 42.62 -12.17
C ARG A 477 8.54 42.80 -10.85
N GLN A 478 7.79 43.03 -9.77
CA GLN A 478 8.37 43.16 -8.44
C GLN A 478 9.02 41.85 -7.98
N LEU A 479 8.35 40.72 -8.20
CA LEU A 479 8.87 39.38 -7.89
C LEU A 479 10.18 39.12 -8.63
N LEU A 480 10.24 39.46 -9.92
CA LEU A 480 11.44 39.30 -10.74
C LEU A 480 12.58 40.21 -10.25
N GLN A 481 12.26 41.46 -9.89
CA GLN A 481 13.24 42.40 -9.35
C GLN A 481 13.82 41.90 -8.03
N GLU A 482 12.97 41.49 -7.09
CA GLU A 482 13.40 40.94 -5.79
C GLU A 482 14.24 39.67 -5.96
N PHE A 483 13.90 38.82 -6.93
CA PHE A 483 14.72 37.66 -7.29
C PHE A 483 16.11 38.06 -7.80
N GLN A 484 16.19 39.05 -8.69
CA GLN A 484 17.47 39.55 -9.21
C GLN A 484 18.33 40.17 -8.10
N ASP A 485 17.71 40.95 -7.21
CA ASP A 485 18.40 41.64 -6.13
C ASP A 485 18.90 40.68 -5.04
N THR A 486 18.27 39.51 -4.88
CA THR A 486 18.65 38.50 -3.88
C THR A 486 19.39 37.32 -4.51
N VAL A 487 18.69 36.46 -5.23
CA VAL A 487 19.23 35.23 -5.84
C VAL A 487 20.25 35.57 -6.93
N GLY A 488 20.00 36.62 -7.72
CA GLY A 488 20.96 37.12 -8.72
C GLY A 488 22.32 37.43 -8.09
N VAL A 489 22.34 38.09 -6.94
CA VAL A 489 23.57 38.37 -6.19
C VAL A 489 24.21 37.08 -5.66
N ILE A 490 23.43 36.16 -5.08
CA ILE A 490 23.94 34.87 -4.59
C ILE A 490 24.68 34.09 -5.69
N ILE A 491 24.16 34.10 -6.91
CA ILE A 491 24.79 33.42 -8.06
C ILE A 491 26.12 34.11 -8.43
N LEU A 492 26.19 35.45 -8.36
CA LEU A 492 27.38 36.22 -8.75
C LEU A 492 28.50 36.23 -7.69
N LEU A 493 28.19 35.85 -6.45
CA LEU A 493 29.16 35.88 -5.35
C LEU A 493 30.23 34.81 -5.52
N ALA A 494 31.49 35.24 -5.58
CA ALA A 494 32.64 34.33 -5.58
C ALA A 494 32.78 33.55 -4.26
N VAL A 495 32.28 34.11 -3.14
CA VAL A 495 32.27 33.48 -1.83
C VAL A 495 30.84 33.49 -1.28
N PRO A 496 30.29 32.32 -0.95
CA PRO A 496 29.00 32.16 -0.28
C PRO A 496 28.88 33.03 0.97
N LEU A 497 27.81 33.83 1.05
CA LEU A 497 27.52 34.70 2.19
C LEU A 497 26.36 34.15 3.03
N SER A 498 26.40 34.47 4.34
CA SER A 498 25.28 34.19 5.25
C SER A 498 24.11 35.13 4.98
N ILE A 499 22.89 34.78 5.43
CA ILE A 499 21.71 35.64 5.27
C ILE A 499 21.94 37.00 5.97
N ASN A 500 22.55 36.99 7.15
CA ASN A 500 22.89 38.21 7.89
C ASN A 500 23.85 39.12 7.12
N THR A 501 24.86 38.54 6.47
CA THR A 501 25.81 39.30 5.65
C THR A 501 25.16 39.80 4.36
N LEU A 502 24.31 38.99 3.72
CA LEU A 502 23.54 39.41 2.54
C LEU A 502 22.59 40.56 2.88
N SER A 503 21.90 40.51 4.02
CA SER A 503 21.05 41.59 4.50
C SER A 503 21.82 42.90 4.64
N SER A 504 22.98 42.85 5.31
CA SER A 504 23.86 44.03 5.46
C SER A 504 24.40 44.54 4.12
N PHE A 505 24.69 43.64 3.18
CA PHE A 505 25.24 43.97 1.87
C PHE A 505 24.21 44.59 0.92
N LEU A 506 22.98 44.07 0.93
CA LEU A 506 21.89 44.48 0.05
C LEU A 506 21.06 45.63 0.63
N GLY A 507 21.13 45.85 1.96
CA GLY A 507 20.24 46.78 2.66
C GLY A 507 18.80 46.29 2.72
N ILE A 508 18.57 44.98 2.62
CA ILE A 508 17.27 44.32 2.68
C ILE A 508 17.14 43.63 4.04
N GLU A 509 15.97 43.72 4.67
CA GLU A 509 15.68 43.05 5.96
C GLU A 509 15.89 41.53 5.87
N VAL A 510 16.41 40.93 6.95
CA VAL A 510 16.69 39.48 7.04
C VAL A 510 15.46 38.65 6.70
N ASP A 511 14.29 39.03 7.23
CA ASP A 511 13.03 38.32 7.00
C ASP A 511 12.63 38.33 5.52
N GLN A 512 12.84 39.45 4.82
CA GLN A 512 12.51 39.55 3.39
C GLN A 512 13.42 38.65 2.54
N ILE A 513 14.72 38.63 2.85
CA ILE A 513 15.66 37.72 2.19
C ILE A 513 15.29 36.26 2.49
N SER A 514 15.03 35.93 3.76
CA SER A 514 14.70 34.57 4.18
C SER A 514 13.44 34.05 3.49
N ASN A 515 12.35 34.83 3.52
CA ASN A 515 11.09 34.51 2.85
C ASN A 515 11.28 34.33 1.34
N ARG A 516 12.10 35.18 0.70
CA ARG A 516 12.39 35.06 -0.72
C ARG A 516 13.17 33.79 -1.03
N LEU A 517 14.19 33.48 -0.23
CA LEU A 517 15.04 32.29 -0.41
C LEU A 517 14.27 30.99 -0.14
N ASP A 518 13.32 30.98 0.79
CA ASP A 518 12.52 29.79 1.11
C ASP A 518 11.82 29.19 -0.12
N SER A 519 11.37 30.03 -1.06
CA SER A 519 10.79 29.60 -2.33
C SER A 519 11.79 28.86 -3.24
N PHE A 520 13.10 29.07 -3.07
CA PHE A 520 14.15 28.52 -3.92
C PHE A 520 14.90 27.33 -3.31
N ARG A 521 14.44 26.76 -2.18
CA ARG A 521 15.03 25.55 -1.56
C ARG A 521 15.10 24.32 -2.49
N SER A 522 14.36 24.33 -3.60
CA SER A 522 14.41 23.31 -4.65
C SER A 522 15.69 23.35 -5.49
N VAL A 523 16.35 24.52 -5.57
CA VAL A 523 17.49 24.82 -6.45
C VAL A 523 18.69 25.46 -5.73
N LEU A 524 18.49 26.01 -4.53
CA LEU A 524 19.52 26.57 -3.64
C LEU A 524 19.60 25.74 -2.34
N SER A 525 20.82 25.58 -1.84
CA SER A 525 21.07 25.02 -0.51
C SER A 525 21.07 26.14 0.52
N ILE A 526 19.97 26.25 1.26
CA ILE A 526 19.74 27.29 2.26
C ILE A 526 19.77 26.65 3.65
N PRO A 527 20.83 26.91 4.45
CA PRO A 527 20.93 26.39 5.81
C PRO A 527 19.77 26.88 6.69
N SER A 528 19.44 26.12 7.74
CA SER A 528 18.49 26.55 8.77
C SER A 528 19.07 27.59 9.73
N ASP A 529 20.40 27.69 9.82
CA ASP A 529 21.11 28.68 10.61
C ASP A 529 21.49 29.87 9.71
N GLU A 530 20.92 31.04 9.99
CA GLU A 530 21.13 32.29 9.24
C GLU A 530 22.57 32.81 9.28
N LYS A 531 23.42 32.24 10.14
CA LYS A 531 24.86 32.52 10.21
C LYS A 531 25.68 31.66 9.25
N GLN A 532 25.10 30.56 8.75
CA GLN A 532 25.77 29.72 7.78
C GLN A 532 25.63 30.29 6.37
N PRO A 533 26.66 30.14 5.53
CA PRO A 533 26.62 30.59 4.14
C PRO A 533 25.61 29.82 3.28
N ASN A 534 24.92 30.53 2.40
CA ASN A 534 24.01 29.95 1.40
C ASN A 534 24.80 29.51 0.17
N TYR A 535 24.49 28.33 -0.39
CA TYR A 535 25.18 27.81 -1.56
C TYR A 535 24.21 27.53 -2.72
N ALA A 536 24.54 28.02 -3.91
CA ALA A 536 23.99 27.43 -5.13
C ALA A 536 24.77 26.14 -5.44
N ALA A 537 24.08 25.07 -5.86
CA ALA A 537 24.80 23.89 -6.37
C ALA A 537 25.59 24.31 -7.62
N SER A 538 26.87 23.93 -7.73
CA SER A 538 27.81 24.43 -8.75
C SER A 538 27.32 24.36 -10.20
N SER A 539 26.47 23.39 -10.53
CA SER A 539 25.85 23.23 -11.84
C SER A 539 24.59 24.07 -12.01
N THR A 540 23.83 24.31 -10.94
CA THR A 540 22.73 25.29 -10.93
C THR A 540 23.29 26.70 -11.06
N GLU A 541 24.39 27.00 -10.37
CA GLU A 541 25.11 28.27 -10.49
C GLU A 541 25.61 28.50 -11.91
N ARG A 542 26.32 27.52 -12.50
CA ARG A 542 26.75 27.57 -13.91
C ARG A 542 25.58 27.75 -14.88
N TYR A 543 24.46 27.07 -14.63
CA TYR A 543 23.24 27.24 -15.40
C TYR A 543 22.74 28.68 -15.34
N LEU A 544 22.53 29.21 -14.14
CA LEU A 544 22.01 30.55 -13.92
C LEU A 544 22.94 31.65 -14.46
N HIS A 545 24.26 31.46 -14.38
CA HIS A 545 25.26 32.35 -15.02
C HIS A 545 25.17 32.34 -16.55
N SER A 546 25.04 31.17 -17.16
CA SER A 546 25.14 31.02 -18.62
C SER A 546 23.85 31.35 -19.36
N SER A 547 22.69 31.03 -18.78
CA SER A 547 21.44 31.00 -19.53
C SER A 547 20.83 32.38 -19.72
N ARG A 548 21.33 33.44 -19.03
CA ARG A 548 20.69 34.76 -18.90
C ARG A 548 19.17 34.72 -19.16
N PRO A 549 18.38 33.89 -18.44
CA PRO A 549 16.96 33.73 -18.76
C PRO A 549 16.15 35.02 -18.58
N TRP A 550 16.78 36.05 -17.99
CA TRP A 550 16.16 37.25 -17.45
C TRP A 550 16.47 38.52 -18.24
N SER A 551 17.19 38.42 -19.37
CA SER A 551 17.55 39.57 -20.21
C SER A 551 16.56 39.83 -21.36
N ALA A 552 15.34 39.30 -21.28
CA ALA A 552 14.26 39.53 -22.24
C ALA A 552 13.15 40.36 -21.60
#